data_AF-A0A6G3MKQ0-F1
#
_entry.id   AF-A0A6G3MKQ0-F1
#
_cell.length_a   1.000
_cell.length_b   1.000
_cell.length_c   1.000
_cell.angle_alpha   90.00
_cell.angle_beta   90.00
_cell.angle_gamma   90.00
#
_symmetry.space_group_name_H-M   'P 1'
#
loop_
_entity.id
_entity.type
_entity.pdbx_description
1 polymer ?
#
loop_
_entity_poly.entity_id
_entity_poly.type
_entity_poly.pdbx_seq_one_letter_code
_entity_poly.pdbx_strand_id
1 'polypeptide(L)'
;MEIPKTLTHFKNHPIFILPKHLLKFEALHPENPPVLGYFKDMPVYSRSNVFTLQSRERWFIRRGRSIKEGEVSLRKVTRKTISQKEKTLELFGKWQTQRYIPVEVKDGKIIKNEFGNVEIYKPWMLPKNSVHITCNNFPLFLHSIKCC
;
A
#
# COMPACT_ATOMS: atom_id res chain seq x y z
N MET A 1 32.16 -5.61 -8.64
CA MET A 1 31.44 -4.32 -8.62
C MET A 1 31.94 -3.53 -7.43
N GLU A 2 32.32 -2.27 -7.60
CA GLU A 2 32.92 -1.45 -6.52
C GLU A 2 31.88 -0.57 -5.82
N ILE A 3 32.03 -0.40 -4.51
CA ILE A 3 31.22 0.50 -3.71
C ILE A 3 31.64 1.95 -4.02
N PRO A 4 30.68 2.87 -4.29
CA PRO A 4 31.01 4.26 -4.57
C PRO A 4 31.85 4.92 -3.47
N LYS A 5 32.86 5.69 -3.87
CA LYS A 5 33.81 6.36 -2.96
C LYS A 5 33.33 7.72 -2.46
N THR A 6 32.23 8.25 -3.01
CA THR A 6 31.70 9.57 -2.63
C THR A 6 30.21 9.51 -2.37
N LEU A 7 29.75 10.40 -1.50
CA LEU A 7 28.38 10.36 -1.02
C LEU A 7 27.35 10.65 -2.12
N THR A 8 27.64 11.60 -3.01
CA THR A 8 26.74 12.03 -4.08
C THR A 8 26.41 10.88 -5.04
N HIS A 9 27.37 9.99 -5.30
CA HIS A 9 27.19 8.86 -6.20
C HIS A 9 26.16 7.86 -5.66
N PHE A 10 26.02 7.71 -4.33
CA PHE A 10 25.00 6.83 -3.73
C PHE A 10 23.57 7.30 -3.93
N LYS A 11 23.31 8.60 -4.19
CA LYS A 11 21.94 9.12 -4.28
C LYS A 11 21.17 8.53 -5.47
N ASN A 12 21.84 8.43 -6.61
CA ASN A 12 21.27 7.95 -7.86
C ASN A 12 21.89 6.61 -8.33
N HIS A 13 22.65 5.92 -7.46
CA HIS A 13 23.31 4.66 -7.84
C HIS A 13 22.29 3.56 -8.17
N PRO A 14 22.41 2.83 -9.29
CA PRO A 14 21.41 1.83 -9.70
C PRO A 14 21.30 0.66 -8.71
N ILE A 15 22.41 0.29 -8.06
CA ILE A 15 22.51 -0.96 -7.27
C ILE A 15 22.58 -0.71 -5.77
N PHE A 16 23.13 0.42 -5.34
CA PHE A 16 23.51 0.63 -3.94
C PHE A 16 22.74 1.80 -3.36
N ILE A 17 22.40 1.70 -2.08
CA ILE A 17 21.77 2.78 -1.36
C ILE A 17 22.30 2.85 0.07
N LEU A 18 22.36 4.06 0.60
CA LEU A 18 22.61 4.31 2.02
C LEU A 18 21.28 4.53 2.73
N PRO A 19 21.11 4.10 3.99
CA PRO A 19 19.87 4.32 4.75
C PRO A 19 19.38 5.76 4.77
N LYS A 20 20.32 6.71 4.84
CA LYS A 20 20.00 8.16 4.83
C LYS A 20 19.45 8.68 3.51
N HIS A 21 19.58 7.93 2.42
CA HIS A 21 19.04 8.29 1.10
C HIS A 21 17.66 7.66 0.84
N LEU A 22 17.11 6.88 1.78
CA LEU A 22 15.76 6.35 1.66
C LEU A 22 14.74 7.50 1.66
N LEU A 23 13.83 7.47 0.69
CA LEU A 23 12.77 8.48 0.62
C LEU A 23 11.76 8.30 1.75
N LYS A 24 10.93 9.33 1.96
CA LYS A 24 9.91 9.36 3.02
C LYS A 24 8.90 8.19 2.96
N PHE A 25 8.66 7.67 1.75
CA PHE A 25 7.73 6.56 1.48
C PHE A 25 8.46 5.29 1.07
N GLU A 26 9.68 5.10 1.55
CA GLU A 26 10.48 3.90 1.29
C GLU A 26 10.97 3.30 2.60
N ALA A 27 11.19 1.99 2.58
CA ALA A 27 11.88 1.24 3.63
C ALA A 27 12.64 0.06 3.03
N LEU A 28 13.55 -0.47 3.82
CA LEU A 28 14.27 -1.69 3.50
C LEU A 28 13.42 -2.92 3.90
N HIS A 29 13.48 -3.96 3.07
CA HIS A 29 12.89 -5.26 3.37
C HIS A 29 13.80 -6.39 2.84
N PRO A 30 14.04 -7.48 3.59
CA PRO A 30 13.59 -7.74 4.98
C PRO A 30 14.13 -6.71 5.98
N GLU A 31 13.65 -6.72 7.23
CA GLU A 31 14.01 -5.73 8.27
C GLU A 31 15.53 -5.60 8.46
N ASN A 32 16.23 -6.74 8.38
CA ASN A 32 17.68 -6.82 8.40
C ASN A 32 18.17 -7.36 7.04
N PRO A 33 18.27 -6.53 6.00
CA PRO A 33 18.76 -6.97 4.70
C PRO A 33 20.29 -7.18 4.75
N PRO A 34 20.86 -8.02 3.86
CA PRO A 34 22.30 -8.23 3.79
C PRO A 34 23.07 -6.92 3.53
N VAL A 35 24.09 -6.67 4.34
CA VAL A 35 25.02 -5.54 4.16
C VAL A 35 26.00 -5.92 3.05
N LEU A 36 26.06 -5.12 1.98
CA LEU A 36 26.96 -5.35 0.84
C LEU A 36 28.35 -4.72 1.04
N GLY A 37 28.49 -3.91 2.08
CA GLY A 37 29.74 -3.32 2.53
C GLY A 37 29.49 -2.03 3.30
N TYR A 38 30.55 -1.27 3.52
CA TYR A 38 30.49 -0.07 4.34
C TYR A 38 31.06 1.13 3.59
N PHE A 39 30.42 2.29 3.78
CA PHE A 39 30.93 3.57 3.34
C PHE A 39 31.02 4.50 4.55
N LYS A 40 32.23 4.80 5.01
CA LYS A 40 32.46 5.63 6.21
C LYS A 40 31.61 5.16 7.39
N ASP A 41 31.73 3.87 7.72
CA ASP A 41 30.99 3.16 8.78
C ASP A 41 29.46 3.07 8.60
N MET A 42 28.90 3.61 7.51
CA MET A 42 27.50 3.40 7.17
C MET A 42 27.33 2.09 6.37
N PRO A 43 26.38 1.22 6.75
CA PRO A 43 26.08 0.03 5.97
C PRO A 43 25.49 0.41 4.61
N VAL A 44 25.98 -0.24 3.56
CA VAL A 44 25.50 -0.12 2.19
C VAL A 44 24.58 -1.29 1.90
N TYR A 45 23.38 -0.99 1.42
CA TYR A 45 22.38 -1.99 1.07
C TYR A 45 22.13 -2.04 -0.43
N SER A 46 21.59 -3.16 -0.90
CA SER A 46 21.07 -3.25 -2.27
C SER A 46 19.83 -2.38 -2.44
N ARG A 47 19.74 -1.69 -3.57
CA ARG A 47 18.53 -0.96 -3.96
C ARG A 47 17.36 -1.90 -4.26
N SER A 48 17.63 -3.18 -4.57
CA SER A 48 16.57 -4.20 -4.73
C SER A 48 15.83 -4.50 -3.43
N ASN A 49 16.44 -4.18 -2.28
CA ASN A 49 15.82 -4.33 -0.96
C ASN A 49 15.03 -3.08 -0.54
N VAL A 50 15.01 -2.03 -1.38
CA VAL A 50 14.21 -0.83 -1.12
C VAL A 50 12.83 -1.02 -1.71
N PHE A 51 11.83 -0.90 -0.87
CA PHE A 51 10.44 -1.01 -1.29
C PHE A 51 9.65 0.23 -0.95
N THR A 52 8.71 0.54 -1.85
CA THR A 52 7.76 1.63 -1.66
C THR A 52 6.71 1.24 -0.63
N LEU A 53 6.46 2.17 0.29
CA LEU A 53 5.42 2.09 1.30
C LEU A 53 4.21 2.91 0.88
N GLN A 54 3.02 2.43 1.23
CA GLN A 54 1.77 3.13 0.96
C GLN A 54 0.88 3.11 2.20
N SER A 55 -0.04 4.07 2.29
CA SER A 55 -1.06 4.07 3.32
C SER A 55 -2.04 2.91 3.13
N ARG A 56 -2.71 2.51 4.22
CA ARG A 56 -3.81 1.52 4.19
C ARG A 56 -4.82 1.81 3.08
N GLU A 57 -5.30 3.05 3.03
CA GLU A 57 -6.22 3.54 2.01
C GLU A 57 -5.65 3.41 0.59
N ARG A 58 -4.37 3.78 0.38
CA ARG A 58 -3.77 3.71 -0.96
C ARG A 58 -3.56 2.26 -1.41
N TRP A 59 -3.19 1.34 -0.52
CA TRP A 59 -3.15 -0.08 -0.82
C TRP A 59 -4.52 -0.61 -1.25
N PHE A 60 -5.58 -0.19 -0.54
CA PHE A 60 -6.94 -0.60 -0.85
C PHE A 60 -7.41 -0.02 -2.20
N ILE A 61 -7.39 1.29 -2.37
CA ILE A 61 -7.90 1.98 -3.56
C ILE A 61 -7.06 1.65 -4.81
N ARG A 62 -5.73 1.81 -4.72
CA ARG A 62 -4.87 1.72 -5.92
C ARG A 62 -4.52 0.28 -6.27
N ARG A 63 -4.41 -0.60 -5.28
CA ARG A 63 -3.91 -1.96 -5.46
C ARG A 63 -4.92 -3.05 -5.11
N GLY A 64 -6.10 -2.73 -4.55
CA GLY A 64 -7.11 -3.71 -4.16
C GLY A 64 -6.60 -4.68 -3.08
N ARG A 65 -5.82 -4.16 -2.12
CA ARG A 65 -5.18 -4.95 -1.06
C ARG A 65 -5.54 -4.41 0.31
N SER A 66 -5.77 -5.30 1.26
CA SER A 66 -5.93 -4.98 2.68
C SER A 66 -4.64 -5.28 3.43
N ILE A 67 -4.40 -4.57 4.52
CA ILE A 67 -3.31 -4.91 5.46
C ILE A 67 -3.71 -6.22 6.17
N LYS A 68 -2.76 -7.14 6.36
CA LYS A 68 -3.01 -8.36 7.14
C LYS A 68 -3.34 -7.99 8.59
N GLU A 69 -4.08 -8.85 9.26
CA GLU A 69 -4.45 -8.66 10.66
C GLU A 69 -3.19 -8.69 11.55
N GLY A 70 -3.11 -7.80 12.54
CA GLY A 70 -1.97 -7.71 13.47
C GLY A 70 -0.72 -6.99 12.94
N GLU A 71 -0.64 -6.62 11.66
CA GLU A 71 0.54 -5.92 11.12
C GLU A 71 0.68 -4.48 11.64
N VAL A 72 1.90 -4.11 12.01
CA VAL A 72 2.26 -2.78 12.50
C VAL A 72 2.83 -1.92 11.37
N SER A 73 2.56 -0.62 11.38
CA SER A 73 3.11 0.29 10.38
C SER A 73 4.63 0.43 10.49
N LEU A 74 5.33 0.34 9.37
CA LEU A 74 6.79 0.48 9.30
C LEU A 74 7.24 1.94 9.45
N ARG A 75 6.37 2.87 9.06
CA ARG A 75 6.66 4.29 9.13
C ARG A 75 5.38 5.08 9.33
N LYS A 76 5.48 6.15 10.12
CA LYS A 76 4.40 7.12 10.32
C LYS A 76 4.82 8.46 9.75
N VAL A 77 3.92 9.07 8.98
CA VAL A 77 4.15 10.35 8.31
C VAL A 77 3.05 11.31 8.71
N THR A 78 3.39 12.33 9.48
CA THR A 78 2.48 13.44 9.77
C THR A 78 2.41 14.39 8.59
N ARG A 79 1.19 14.85 8.29
CA ARG A 79 0.91 15.92 7.33
C ARG A 79 -0.11 16.87 7.96
N LYS A 80 0.13 18.18 7.81
CA LYS A 80 -0.85 19.21 8.16
C LYS A 80 -1.89 19.28 7.05
N THR A 81 -3.17 19.15 7.40
CA THR A 81 -4.26 19.37 6.43
C THR A 81 -4.53 20.87 6.26
N ILE A 82 -5.28 21.22 5.21
CA ILE A 82 -5.74 22.59 4.96
C ILE A 82 -6.51 23.16 6.17
N SER A 83 -7.22 22.28 6.89
CA SER A 83 -7.94 22.59 8.13
C SER A 83 -7.06 22.66 9.40
N GLN A 84 -5.73 22.74 9.24
CA GLN A 84 -4.73 22.74 10.32
C GLN A 84 -4.75 21.52 11.27
N LYS A 85 -5.55 20.49 10.97
CA LYS A 85 -5.53 19.23 11.73
C LYS A 85 -4.33 18.38 11.27
N GLU A 86 -3.58 17.86 12.22
CA GLU A 86 -2.49 16.92 11.91
C GLU A 86 -3.08 15.55 11.61
N LYS A 87 -2.83 15.04 10.39
CA LYS A 87 -3.19 13.67 10.02
C LYS A 87 -1.93 12.84 9.94
N THR A 88 -1.85 11.84 10.81
CA THR A 88 -0.78 10.83 10.78
C THR A 88 -1.15 9.74 9.79
N LEU A 89 -0.30 9.55 8.78
CA LEU A 89 -0.42 8.48 7.79
C LEU A 89 0.49 7.33 8.19
N GLU A 90 -0.11 6.19 8.48
CA GLU A 90 0.58 4.93 8.68
C GLU A 90 0.93 4.29 7.34
N LEU A 91 2.18 3.87 7.17
CA LEU A 91 2.71 3.34 5.92
C LEU A 91 3.09 1.86 6.07
N PHE A 92 2.72 1.08 5.06
CA PHE A 92 2.89 -0.37 5.02
C PHE A 92 3.56 -0.79 3.72
N GLY A 93 4.36 -1.85 3.80
CA GLY A 93 4.96 -2.50 2.63
C GLY A 93 4.04 -3.52 1.99
N LYS A 94 4.31 -3.91 0.74
CA LYS A 94 3.50 -4.91 0.01
C LYS A 94 3.39 -6.24 0.77
N TRP A 95 4.45 -6.66 1.46
CA TRP A 95 4.54 -7.92 2.21
C TRP A 95 3.59 -7.98 3.42
N GLN A 96 3.22 -6.83 3.98
CA GLN A 96 2.27 -6.68 5.09
C GLN A 96 0.82 -6.68 4.62
N THR A 97 0.58 -6.86 3.31
CA THR A 97 -0.75 -6.77 2.72
C THR A 97 -1.13 -8.07 2.04
N GLN A 98 -2.42 -8.33 1.96
CA GLN A 98 -3.00 -9.43 1.20
C GLN A 98 -3.98 -8.90 0.16
N ARG A 99 -4.31 -9.72 -0.84
CA ARG A 99 -5.36 -9.36 -1.80
C ARG A 99 -6.67 -9.21 -1.03
N TYR A 100 -7.38 -8.11 -1.25
CA TYR A 100 -8.68 -7.92 -0.61
C TYR A 100 -9.64 -8.99 -1.11
N ILE A 101 -10.27 -9.69 -0.16
CA ILE A 101 -11.30 -10.68 -0.42
C ILE A 101 -12.62 -10.00 -0.10
N PRO A 102 -13.49 -9.80 -1.10
CA PRO A 102 -14.78 -9.17 -0.86
C PRO A 102 -15.67 -10.07 0.00
N VAL A 103 -16.42 -9.44 0.89
CA VAL A 103 -17.41 -10.15 1.69
C VAL A 103 -18.54 -10.63 0.78
N GLU A 104 -19.01 -11.85 1.02
CA GLU A 104 -20.12 -12.41 0.27
C GLU A 104 -21.42 -11.65 0.55
N VAL A 105 -22.31 -11.64 -0.44
CA VAL A 105 -23.65 -11.05 -0.30
C VAL A 105 -24.45 -11.95 0.65
N LYS A 106 -24.79 -11.46 1.84
CA LYS A 106 -25.66 -12.17 2.78
C LYS A 106 -27.11 -11.73 2.57
N ASP A 107 -28.03 -12.67 2.38
CA ASP A 107 -29.47 -12.43 2.20
C ASP A 107 -29.82 -11.48 1.05
N GLY A 108 -29.03 -11.49 -0.03
CA GLY A 108 -29.19 -10.58 -1.17
C GLY A 108 -28.86 -9.11 -0.85
N LYS A 109 -28.35 -8.82 0.36
CA LYS A 109 -27.92 -7.49 0.79
C LYS A 109 -26.40 -7.38 0.76
N ILE A 110 -25.94 -6.32 0.12
CA ILE A 110 -24.53 -5.98 0.05
C ILE A 110 -24.18 -5.09 1.22
N ILE A 111 -23.07 -5.38 1.88
CA ILE A 111 -22.58 -4.59 3.00
C ILE A 111 -22.11 -3.24 2.48
N LYS A 112 -22.71 -2.18 3.00
CA LYS A 112 -22.40 -0.79 2.69
C LYS A 112 -21.53 -0.19 3.80
N ASN A 113 -20.71 0.79 3.45
CA ASN A 113 -20.01 1.61 4.43
C ASN A 113 -21.00 2.56 5.15
N GLU A 114 -20.52 3.33 6.12
CA GLU A 114 -21.32 4.30 6.91
C GLU A 114 -22.05 5.35 6.04
N PHE A 115 -21.58 5.56 4.81
CA PHE A 115 -22.17 6.47 3.83
C PHE A 115 -23.17 5.79 2.88
N GLY A 116 -23.46 4.50 3.07
CA GLY A 116 -24.38 3.75 2.22
C GLY A 116 -23.79 3.28 0.88
N ASN A 117 -22.47 3.40 0.68
CA ASN A 117 -21.77 3.05 -0.55
C ASN A 117 -21.01 1.72 -0.41
N VAL A 118 -20.73 1.07 -1.54
CA VAL A 118 -19.90 -0.14 -1.60
C VAL A 118 -18.58 0.23 -2.28
N GLU A 119 -17.47 -0.02 -1.60
CA GLU A 119 -16.15 0.39 -2.07
C GLU A 119 -15.52 -0.68 -2.97
N ILE A 120 -15.70 -0.51 -4.29
CA ILE A 120 -15.14 -1.39 -5.32
C ILE A 120 -14.22 -0.56 -6.21
N TYR A 121 -12.91 -0.76 -6.08
CA TYR A 121 -11.90 -0.04 -6.89
C TYR A 121 -11.21 -0.93 -7.93
N LYS A 122 -11.40 -2.25 -7.82
CA LYS A 122 -10.81 -3.25 -8.71
C LYS A 122 -11.84 -4.34 -9.03
N PRO A 123 -11.77 -4.98 -10.22
CA PRO A 123 -12.75 -5.98 -10.63
C PRO A 123 -12.93 -7.13 -9.63
N TRP A 124 -11.85 -7.55 -8.96
CA TRP A 124 -11.90 -8.65 -7.99
C TRP A 124 -12.38 -8.26 -6.59
N MET A 125 -12.67 -6.98 -6.37
CA MET A 125 -13.31 -6.51 -5.12
C MET A 125 -14.84 -6.63 -5.21
N LEU A 126 -15.37 -7.08 -6.35
CA LEU A 126 -16.78 -7.38 -6.52
C LEU A 126 -17.17 -8.61 -5.71
N PRO A 127 -18.17 -8.52 -4.81
CA PRO A 127 -18.69 -9.68 -4.10
C PRO A 127 -19.08 -10.81 -5.05
N LYS A 128 -18.88 -12.06 -4.62
CA LYS A 128 -19.39 -13.21 -5.35
C LYS A 128 -20.91 -13.08 -5.56
N ASN A 129 -21.40 -13.56 -6.69
CA ASN A 129 -22.81 -13.50 -7.07
C ASN A 129 -23.37 -12.07 -7.18
N SER A 130 -22.50 -11.07 -7.42
CA SER A 130 -22.93 -9.70 -7.69
C SER A 130 -22.35 -9.23 -9.03
N VAL A 131 -23.07 -8.31 -9.68
CA VAL A 131 -22.58 -7.62 -10.87
C VAL A 131 -22.65 -6.12 -10.66
N HIS A 132 -21.60 -5.44 -11.12
CA HIS A 132 -21.52 -3.99 -11.13
C HIS A 132 -22.25 -3.43 -12.35
N ILE A 133 -23.38 -2.75 -12.12
CA ILE A 133 -24.19 -2.13 -13.17
C ILE A 133 -23.95 -0.62 -13.13
N THR A 134 -23.35 -0.09 -14.20
CA THR A 134 -23.20 1.35 -14.40
C THR A 134 -24.38 1.89 -15.20
N CYS A 135 -25.28 2.64 -14.56
CA CYS A 135 -26.32 3.39 -15.26
C CYS A 135 -25.92 4.86 -15.34
N ASN A 136 -25.90 5.43 -16.54
CA ASN A 136 -25.45 6.81 -16.79
C ASN A 136 -26.28 7.90 -16.08
N ASN A 137 -27.41 7.56 -15.41
CA ASN A 137 -28.29 8.51 -14.72
C ASN A 137 -28.70 8.10 -13.28
N PHE A 138 -28.10 7.07 -12.68
CA PHE A 138 -28.41 6.69 -11.29
C PHE A 138 -27.15 6.30 -10.51
N PRO A 139 -27.08 6.59 -9.19
CA PRO A 139 -25.97 6.14 -8.36
C PRO A 139 -25.92 4.60 -8.33
N LEU A 140 -24.72 4.07 -8.61
CA LEU A 140 -24.26 2.68 -8.49
C LEU A 140 -25.25 1.70 -7.83
N PHE A 141 -25.89 0.85 -8.64
CA PHE A 141 -26.63 -0.31 -8.14
C PHE A 141 -25.79 -1.58 -8.35
N LEU A 142 -25.39 -2.21 -7.25
CA LEU A 142 -24.93 -3.60 -7.29
C LEU A 142 -26.16 -4.50 -7.13
N HIS A 143 -26.45 -5.32 -8.13
CA HIS A 143 -27.53 -6.30 -8.07
C HIS A 143 -26.95 -7.69 -7.76
N SER A 144 -27.56 -8.39 -6.81
CA SER A 144 -27.26 -9.80 -6.54
C SER A 144 -27.85 -10.63 -7.69
N ILE A 145 -27.03 -11.41 -8.39
CA ILE A 145 -27.55 -12.46 -9.27
C ILE A 145 -27.93 -13.62 -8.36
N LYS A 146 -29.24 -13.82 -8.15
CA LYS A 146 -29.73 -15.15 -7.74
C LYS A 146 -29.55 -16.03 -8.97
N CYS A 147 -28.48 -16.81 -9.01
CA CYS A 147 -28.40 -17.90 -9.98
C CYS A 147 -29.54 -18.88 -9.65
N CYS A 148 -30.50 -18.99 -10.57
CA CYS A 148 -31.46 -20.07 -10.61
C CYS A 148 -30.75 -21.40 -10.89
#